data_AF-A0A7V1G866-F1
#
_entry.id   AF-A0A7V1G866-F1
#
_cell.length_a   1.000
_cell.length_b   1.000
_cell.length_c   1.000
_cell.angle_alpha   90.00
_cell.angle_beta   90.00
_cell.angle_gamma   90.00
#
_symmetry.space_group_name_H-M   'P 1'
#
loop_
_entity.id
_entity.type
_entity.pdbx_description
1 polymer ?
#
loop_
_entity_poly.entity_id
_entity_poly.type
_entity_poly.pdbx_seq_one_letter_code
_entity_poly.pdbx_strand_id
1 'polypeptide(L)'
;MMVDKVFGQRYKILEKIGSGGMANVYKGEDSVLNRIVAIKILHEQFSSDQSFIARFKQEAQSAANLTHPNVVSIFDWGKEDNSHYIVMEYLKGQNLKDYITDAGHLTWQETADIGSKVSNALGFAHKNDVIHRDIKPHNIVLTRDGSVKVTDFGIARAGASTMTQTGAILGTAHYISPEQAKGQTADARSDLYSLGIVMYEMLAGQPPYGGDNPVGIAMKHVQEPVPLITEVNPNVPDSLVSIINKALAKEPEERYQVASDLKQDLDAAMKGLPIKADVGSEQQTVIIKPKTNNAPRRTQRSKSKPAPKTAQKRKIWPVLALFSAIALIAIGWTIMSTGATNRIEDPEVTGMKLEKAKEVLKKEKLAIKIESREYSESVKRGLIIDQSPESGALLEENGSVEVIISKGIETVTVPSLYGKTRGEAESALGSVGLELGEVSYKESDGEAGIVVSQSEKVAGEIRKDATVDIVLSKEMAKVTVVSVIGRSRKNAIVILATKSLKGSVVEKFDDDIDKGLVISQSPAAGSEVEKNSTVTIYVSKGPKIKKVSVPDVVGISLADATNAIQSAGLKISSSGSGATVTNQDPAAGSSVDENSTVTVTLEGM
;
A
#
# COMPACT_ATOMS: atom_id res chain seq x y z
N MET A 1 28.94 -0.90 -17.22
CA MET A 1 28.59 -2.28 -16.81
C MET A 1 29.17 -2.52 -15.42
N MET A 2 28.38 -3.04 -14.47
CA MET A 2 28.84 -3.31 -13.08
C MET A 2 29.42 -4.72 -12.87
N VAL A 3 29.15 -5.65 -13.80
CA VAL A 3 29.69 -7.02 -13.76
C VAL A 3 31.23 -6.98 -13.86
N ASP A 4 31.90 -7.83 -13.10
CA ASP A 4 33.37 -7.87 -12.91
C ASP A 4 34.00 -6.68 -12.17
N LYS A 5 33.23 -5.66 -11.76
CA LYS A 5 33.75 -4.64 -10.84
C LYS A 5 34.06 -5.27 -9.48
N VAL A 6 35.19 -4.89 -8.89
CA VAL A 6 35.64 -5.34 -7.56
C VAL A 6 35.51 -4.17 -6.59
N PHE A 7 34.85 -4.41 -5.47
CA PHE A 7 34.70 -3.46 -4.35
C PHE A 7 35.58 -3.90 -3.16
N GLY A 8 36.18 -2.94 -2.47
CA GLY A 8 37.11 -3.14 -1.37
C GLY A 8 38.32 -4.00 -1.73
N GLN A 9 38.68 -4.08 -3.02
CA GLN A 9 39.66 -5.04 -3.56
C GLN A 9 39.38 -6.51 -3.17
N ARG A 10 38.13 -6.83 -2.80
CA ARG A 10 37.75 -8.11 -2.19
C ARG A 10 36.49 -8.71 -2.79
N TYR A 11 35.48 -7.87 -3.02
CA TYR A 11 34.13 -8.28 -3.39
C TYR A 11 33.90 -8.12 -4.89
N LYS A 12 33.96 -9.22 -5.63
CA LYS A 12 33.75 -9.22 -7.09
C LYS A 12 32.26 -9.34 -7.40
N ILE A 13 31.72 -8.45 -8.24
CA ILE A 13 30.32 -8.51 -8.70
C ILE A 13 30.18 -9.59 -9.78
N LEU A 14 29.20 -10.48 -9.59
CA LEU A 14 28.88 -11.56 -10.54
C LEU A 14 27.64 -11.23 -11.38
N GLU A 15 26.51 -10.98 -10.74
CA GLU A 15 25.23 -10.75 -11.41
C GLU A 15 24.31 -9.85 -10.59
N LYS A 16 23.41 -9.11 -11.24
CA LYS A 16 22.36 -8.34 -10.56
C LYS A 16 21.24 -9.29 -10.15
N ILE A 17 20.84 -9.26 -8.88
CA ILE A 17 19.77 -10.13 -8.34
C ILE A 17 18.53 -9.36 -7.88
N GLY A 18 18.61 -8.04 -7.76
CA GLY A 18 17.47 -7.21 -7.39
C GLY A 18 17.71 -5.72 -7.58
N SER A 19 16.61 -4.97 -7.53
CA SER A 19 16.61 -3.50 -7.56
C SER A 19 15.56 -3.01 -6.58
N GLY A 20 15.94 -2.12 -5.68
CA GLY A 20 15.03 -1.40 -4.79
C GLY A 20 15.00 0.09 -5.12
N GLY A 21 14.22 0.87 -4.36
CA GLY A 21 14.06 2.31 -4.59
C GLY A 21 15.32 3.15 -4.35
N MET A 22 16.27 2.67 -3.54
CA MET A 22 17.53 3.41 -3.24
C MET A 22 18.80 2.69 -3.67
N ALA A 23 18.74 1.39 -3.93
CA ALA A 23 19.92 0.56 -4.14
C ALA A 23 19.63 -0.59 -5.10
N ASN A 24 20.67 -1.06 -5.77
CA ASN A 24 20.68 -2.30 -6.53
C ASN A 24 21.32 -3.40 -5.67
N VAL A 25 20.82 -4.63 -5.75
CA VAL A 25 21.42 -5.77 -5.06
C VAL A 25 22.06 -6.69 -6.09
N TYR A 26 23.32 -7.02 -5.87
CA TYR A 26 24.11 -7.91 -6.71
C TYR A 26 24.52 -9.14 -5.93
N LYS A 27 24.62 -10.27 -6.61
CA LYS A 27 25.38 -11.41 -6.12
C LYS A 27 26.86 -11.15 -6.41
N GLY A 28 27.69 -11.41 -5.42
CA GLY A 28 29.13 -11.27 -5.54
C GLY A 28 29.88 -12.41 -4.88
N GLU A 29 31.19 -12.38 -5.07
CA GLU A 29 32.14 -13.32 -4.50
C GLU A 29 33.10 -12.55 -3.58
N ASP A 30 33.20 -12.99 -2.34
CA ASP A 30 34.24 -12.58 -1.41
C ASP A 30 35.51 -13.37 -1.73
N SER A 31 36.42 -12.75 -2.47
CA SER A 31 37.63 -13.40 -3.01
C SER A 31 38.63 -13.82 -1.94
N VAL A 32 38.52 -13.27 -0.73
CA VAL A 32 39.42 -13.58 0.40
C VAL A 32 38.92 -14.79 1.17
N LEU A 33 37.60 -14.88 1.42
CA LEU A 33 36.99 -15.99 2.15
C LEU A 33 36.42 -17.08 1.25
N ASN A 34 36.47 -16.89 -0.07
CA ASN A 34 35.95 -17.78 -1.09
C ASN A 34 34.48 -18.19 -0.84
N ARG A 35 33.61 -17.19 -0.68
CA ARG A 35 32.17 -17.38 -0.42
C ARG A 35 31.31 -16.43 -1.24
N ILE A 36 30.10 -16.87 -1.54
CA ILE A 36 29.09 -16.02 -2.19
C ILE A 36 28.45 -15.07 -1.17
N VAL A 37 28.32 -13.81 -1.55
CA VAL A 37 27.72 -12.73 -0.76
C VAL A 37 26.71 -11.94 -1.60
N ALA A 38 25.81 -11.23 -0.94
CA ALA A 38 24.99 -10.21 -1.57
C ALA A 38 25.63 -8.83 -1.32
N ILE A 39 25.69 -8.01 -2.35
CA ILE A 39 26.30 -6.67 -2.31
C ILE A 39 25.21 -5.67 -2.72
N LYS A 40 24.71 -4.94 -1.74
CA LYS A 40 23.74 -3.86 -1.93
C LYS A 40 24.51 -2.58 -2.24
N ILE A 41 24.26 -1.96 -3.38
CA ILE A 41 24.99 -0.77 -3.86
C ILE A 41 23.98 0.36 -4.04
N LEU A 42 24.23 1.50 -3.40
CA LEU A 42 23.41 2.71 -3.52
C LEU A 42 23.35 3.18 -4.98
N HIS A 43 22.18 3.59 -5.46
CA HIS A 43 22.06 4.13 -6.83
C HIS A 43 22.93 5.37 -7.01
N GLU A 44 23.48 5.52 -8.21
CA GLU A 44 24.41 6.61 -8.53
C GLU A 44 23.77 8.00 -8.35
N GLN A 45 22.48 8.15 -8.64
CA GLN A 45 21.72 9.38 -8.41
C GLN A 45 21.65 9.82 -6.94
N PHE A 46 21.85 8.91 -5.98
CA PHE A 46 21.84 9.20 -4.54
C PHE A 46 23.24 9.21 -3.93
N SER A 47 24.28 8.97 -4.74
CA SER A 47 25.66 8.80 -4.28
C SER A 47 26.31 10.05 -3.69
N SER A 48 25.81 11.24 -4.06
CA SER A 48 26.27 12.55 -3.60
C SER A 48 25.38 13.17 -2.50
N ASP A 49 24.18 12.62 -2.28
CA ASP A 49 23.24 13.13 -1.29
C ASP A 49 23.57 12.57 0.11
N GLN A 50 24.07 13.44 0.98
CA GLN A 50 24.45 13.10 2.36
C GLN A 50 23.30 12.49 3.17
N SER A 51 22.04 12.84 2.88
CA SER A 51 20.87 12.28 3.55
C SER A 51 20.63 10.82 3.19
N PHE A 52 20.82 10.44 1.92
CA PHE A 52 20.69 9.05 1.47
C PHE A 52 21.88 8.22 1.93
N ILE A 53 23.10 8.77 1.87
CA ILE A 53 24.30 8.10 2.40
C ILE A 53 24.15 7.83 3.90
N ALA A 54 23.71 8.81 4.68
CA ALA A 54 23.49 8.65 6.12
C ALA A 54 22.46 7.57 6.43
N ARG A 55 21.34 7.53 5.69
CA ARG A 55 20.32 6.48 5.83
C ARG A 55 20.86 5.10 5.48
N PHE A 56 21.57 4.99 4.36
CA PHE A 56 22.16 3.74 3.90
C PHE A 56 23.22 3.21 4.88
N LYS A 57 24.02 4.10 5.47
CA LYS A 57 24.97 3.75 6.54
C LYS A 57 24.26 3.32 7.83
N GLN A 58 23.19 4.01 8.22
CA GLN A 58 22.42 3.70 9.42
C GLN A 58 21.75 2.31 9.32
N GLU A 59 21.26 1.93 8.15
CA GLU A 59 20.75 0.58 7.86
C GLU A 59 21.82 -0.48 8.13
N ALA A 60 23.02 -0.30 7.56
CA ALA A 60 24.13 -1.21 7.79
C ALA A 60 24.48 -1.33 9.28
N GLN A 61 24.56 -0.21 9.99
CA GLN A 61 24.92 -0.17 11.41
C GLN A 61 23.87 -0.82 12.31
N SER A 62 22.58 -0.67 11.99
CA SER A 62 21.48 -1.19 12.81
C SER A 62 21.42 -2.73 12.78
N ALA A 63 21.84 -3.35 11.67
CA ALA A 63 21.88 -4.81 11.55
C ALA A 63 23.28 -5.43 11.73
N ALA A 64 24.37 -4.64 11.70
CA ALA A 64 25.74 -5.15 11.81
C ALA A 64 26.01 -5.98 13.06
N ASN A 65 25.35 -5.67 14.18
CA ASN A 65 25.53 -6.38 15.45
C ASN A 65 24.47 -7.47 15.69
N LEU A 66 23.58 -7.72 14.72
CA LEU A 66 22.53 -8.72 14.86
C LEU A 66 22.97 -10.05 14.25
N THR A 67 23.28 -11.03 15.10
CA THR A 67 23.54 -12.42 14.69
C THR A 67 22.40 -13.31 15.15
N HIS A 68 21.52 -13.69 14.23
CA HIS A 68 20.34 -14.50 14.55
C HIS A 68 19.91 -15.34 13.32
N PRO A 69 19.44 -16.59 13.49
CA PRO A 69 19.06 -17.45 12.36
C PRO A 69 18.01 -16.83 11.42
N ASN A 70 17.09 -16.02 11.97
CA ASN A 70 16.03 -15.35 11.22
C ASN A 70 16.34 -13.89 10.82
N VAL A 71 17.58 -13.41 10.99
CA VAL A 71 18.02 -12.08 10.56
C VAL A 71 19.14 -12.23 9.54
N VAL A 72 19.09 -11.44 8.46
CA VAL A 72 20.20 -11.42 7.48
C VAL A 72 21.46 -10.86 8.13
N SER A 73 22.58 -11.57 7.96
CA SER A 73 23.86 -11.10 8.52
C SER A 73 24.49 -10.05 7.62
N ILE A 74 24.93 -8.92 8.20
CA ILE A 74 25.75 -7.92 7.52
C ILE A 74 27.22 -8.22 7.83
N PHE A 75 28.03 -8.32 6.78
CA PHE A 75 29.45 -8.65 6.90
C PHE A 75 30.35 -7.43 6.82
N ASP A 76 30.00 -6.47 5.96
CA ASP A 76 30.85 -5.30 5.73
C ASP A 76 30.05 -4.11 5.19
N TRP A 77 30.65 -2.93 5.29
CA TRP A 77 30.18 -1.69 4.70
C TRP A 77 31.39 -0.95 4.13
N GLY A 78 31.23 -0.34 2.96
CA GLY A 78 32.33 0.38 2.34
C GLY A 78 31.90 1.45 1.35
N LYS A 79 32.92 2.18 0.89
CA LYS A 79 32.83 3.16 -0.19
C LYS A 79 33.96 2.88 -1.18
N GLU A 80 33.62 2.84 -2.46
CA GLU A 80 34.57 2.75 -3.56
C GLU A 80 34.20 3.80 -4.60
N ASP A 81 35.16 4.62 -5.03
CA ASP A 81 34.89 5.77 -5.89
C ASP A 81 33.79 6.68 -5.30
N ASN A 82 32.67 6.83 -6.01
CA ASN A 82 31.48 7.52 -5.56
C ASN A 82 30.37 6.55 -5.08
N SER A 83 30.57 5.23 -5.13
CA SER A 83 29.56 4.24 -4.77
C SER A 83 29.69 3.77 -3.32
N HIS A 84 28.58 3.74 -2.59
CA HIS A 84 28.50 3.14 -1.26
C HIS A 84 27.89 1.75 -1.36
N TYR A 85 28.42 0.79 -0.59
CA TYR A 85 27.96 -0.60 -0.63
C TYR A 85 27.89 -1.23 0.77
N ILE A 86 26.99 -2.21 0.90
CA ILE A 86 26.83 -3.07 2.06
C ILE A 86 26.99 -4.51 1.58
N VAL A 87 27.83 -5.28 2.25
CA VAL A 87 28.02 -6.71 1.99
C VAL A 87 27.26 -7.49 3.04
N MET A 88 26.39 -8.39 2.59
CA MET A 88 25.52 -9.18 3.45
C MET A 88 25.44 -10.64 2.98
N GLU A 89 24.85 -11.48 3.82
CA GLU A 89 24.57 -12.87 3.52
C GLU A 89 23.76 -13.01 2.22
N TYR A 90 24.23 -13.88 1.32
CA TYR A 90 23.47 -14.22 0.12
C TYR A 90 22.41 -15.28 0.43
N LEU A 91 21.14 -14.91 0.28
CA LEU A 91 20.00 -15.79 0.53
C LEU A 91 19.52 -16.42 -0.79
N LYS A 92 19.61 -17.75 -0.88
CA LYS A 92 19.10 -18.52 -2.03
C LYS A 92 17.61 -18.77 -1.86
N GLY A 93 16.79 -17.85 -2.34
CA GLY A 93 15.35 -17.89 -2.12
C GLY A 93 14.61 -16.83 -2.92
N GLN A 94 13.35 -16.62 -2.55
CA GLN A 94 12.54 -15.52 -3.03
C GLN A 94 11.97 -14.72 -1.85
N ASN A 95 11.61 -13.46 -2.08
CA ASN A 95 10.94 -12.69 -1.05
C ASN A 95 9.49 -13.18 -0.87
N LEU A 96 8.90 -12.86 0.28
CA LEU A 96 7.55 -13.33 0.64
C LEU A 96 6.48 -12.73 -0.27
N LYS A 97 6.69 -11.55 -0.88
CA LYS A 97 5.70 -10.97 -1.80
C LYS A 97 5.55 -11.82 -3.05
N ASP A 98 6.67 -12.20 -3.66
CA ASP A 98 6.69 -13.05 -4.84
C ASP A 98 6.12 -14.43 -4.49
N TYR A 99 6.48 -14.99 -3.33
CA TYR A 99 5.91 -16.26 -2.85
C TYR A 99 4.38 -16.23 -2.70
N ILE A 100 3.83 -15.16 -2.10
CA ILE A 100 2.36 -14.97 -1.98
C ILE A 100 1.74 -14.84 -3.38
N THR A 101 2.39 -14.10 -4.29
CA THR A 101 1.87 -13.85 -5.64
C THR A 101 1.81 -15.15 -6.47
N ASP A 102 2.85 -15.98 -6.38
CA ASP A 102 2.92 -17.27 -7.06
C ASP A 102 1.91 -18.29 -6.50
N ALA A 103 1.75 -18.32 -5.17
CA ALA A 103 0.81 -19.22 -4.50
C ALA A 103 -0.65 -18.74 -4.55
N GLY A 104 -0.88 -17.45 -4.81
CA GLY A 104 -2.16 -16.76 -4.64
C GLY A 104 -2.46 -16.44 -3.17
N HIS A 105 -2.37 -17.43 -2.28
CA HIS A 105 -2.41 -17.26 -0.82
C HIS A 105 -1.74 -18.47 -0.15
N LEU A 106 -1.40 -18.35 1.13
CA LEU A 106 -0.74 -19.39 1.93
C LEU A 106 -1.75 -20.12 2.81
N THR A 107 -1.35 -21.30 3.29
CA THR A 107 -2.08 -22.00 4.33
C THR A 107 -1.92 -21.31 5.69
N TRP A 108 -2.83 -21.59 6.63
CA TRP A 108 -2.72 -21.03 7.98
C TRP A 108 -1.51 -21.57 8.74
N GLN A 109 -1.09 -22.80 8.45
CA GLN A 109 0.10 -23.43 9.01
C GLN A 109 1.38 -22.71 8.54
N GLU A 110 1.52 -22.47 7.23
CA GLU A 110 2.64 -21.71 6.69
C GLU A 110 2.67 -20.28 7.24
N THR A 111 1.50 -19.63 7.29
CA THR A 111 1.33 -18.28 7.86
C THR A 111 1.82 -18.24 9.31
N ALA A 112 1.42 -19.22 10.14
CA ALA A 112 1.82 -19.28 11.54
C ALA A 112 3.31 -19.58 11.72
N ASP A 113 3.88 -20.48 10.92
CA ASP A 113 5.32 -20.81 10.96
C ASP A 113 6.19 -19.61 10.54
N ILE A 114 5.86 -18.97 9.42
CA ILE A 114 6.55 -17.76 8.96
C ILE A 114 6.39 -16.62 9.98
N GLY A 115 5.17 -16.38 10.45
CA GLY A 115 4.88 -15.37 11.46
C GLY A 115 5.67 -15.59 12.76
N SER A 116 5.82 -16.85 13.20
CA SER A 116 6.60 -17.22 14.39
C SER A 116 8.10 -16.92 14.19
N LYS A 117 8.66 -17.30 13.04
CA LYS A 117 10.07 -17.03 12.69
C LYS A 117 10.38 -15.54 12.55
N VAL A 118 9.49 -14.75 11.96
CA VAL A 118 9.62 -13.29 11.87
C VAL A 118 9.49 -12.64 13.26
N SER A 119 8.54 -13.10 14.08
CA SER A 119 8.40 -12.65 15.48
C SER A 119 9.66 -12.93 16.30
N ASN A 120 10.33 -14.07 16.05
CA ASN A 120 11.60 -14.40 16.68
C ASN A 120 12.72 -13.42 16.28
N ALA A 121 12.82 -13.09 14.98
CA ALA A 121 13.76 -12.08 14.48
C ALA A 121 13.54 -10.70 15.11
N LEU A 122 12.28 -10.25 15.12
CA LEU A 122 11.88 -8.98 15.72
C LEU A 122 12.17 -8.93 17.22
N GLY A 123 11.83 -9.98 17.95
CA GLY A 123 12.10 -10.06 19.39
C GLY A 123 13.60 -10.02 19.72
N PHE A 124 14.45 -10.59 18.87
CA PHE A 124 15.89 -10.47 19.00
C PHE A 124 16.40 -9.05 18.72
N ALA A 125 15.90 -8.40 17.65
CA ALA A 125 16.26 -7.03 17.31
C ALA A 125 15.81 -6.02 18.38
N HIS A 126 14.57 -6.14 18.87
CA HIS A 126 13.99 -5.26 19.90
C HIS A 126 14.76 -5.33 21.22
N LYS A 127 15.27 -6.51 21.60
CA LYS A 127 16.15 -6.68 22.78
C LYS A 127 17.52 -5.98 22.65
N ASN A 128 17.92 -5.67 21.41
CA ASN A 128 19.15 -4.93 21.11
C ASN A 128 18.83 -3.48 20.71
N ASP A 129 17.67 -2.95 21.10
CA ASP A 129 17.20 -1.58 20.84
C ASP A 129 17.07 -1.22 19.34
N VAL A 130 16.93 -2.24 18.48
CA VAL A 130 16.72 -2.07 17.05
C VAL A 130 15.25 -2.32 16.71
N ILE A 131 14.54 -1.29 16.27
CA ILE A 131 13.17 -1.39 15.73
C ILE A 131 13.28 -1.42 14.20
N HIS A 132 12.57 -2.35 13.56
CA HIS A 132 12.68 -2.55 12.11
C HIS A 132 12.02 -1.40 11.32
N ARG A 133 10.80 -1.02 11.70
CA ARG A 133 9.97 0.11 11.19
C ARG A 133 9.43 0.00 9.77
N ASP A 134 9.90 -0.97 8.98
CA ASP A 134 9.43 -1.24 7.61
C ASP A 134 9.18 -2.74 7.35
N ILE A 135 8.47 -3.41 8.26
CA ILE A 135 8.11 -4.83 8.06
C ILE A 135 7.09 -4.94 6.93
N LYS A 136 7.43 -5.71 5.90
CA LYS A 136 6.62 -5.98 4.71
C LYS A 136 7.11 -7.25 4.02
N PRO A 137 6.32 -7.88 3.12
CA PRO A 137 6.70 -9.15 2.50
C PRO A 137 7.98 -9.06 1.66
N HIS A 138 8.29 -7.90 1.07
CA HIS A 138 9.53 -7.68 0.31
C HIS A 138 10.80 -7.79 1.17
N ASN A 139 10.70 -7.53 2.48
CA ASN A 139 11.82 -7.57 3.42
C ASN A 139 11.91 -8.91 4.19
N ILE A 140 11.13 -9.92 3.76
CA ILE A 140 11.13 -11.26 4.33
C ILE A 140 11.50 -12.24 3.21
N VAL A 141 12.57 -13.00 3.38
CA VAL A 141 13.07 -13.94 2.37
C VAL A 141 12.86 -15.37 2.85
N LEU A 142 12.26 -16.18 1.98
CA LEU A 142 12.09 -17.62 2.14
C LEU A 142 13.17 -18.33 1.32
N THR A 143 14.09 -19.01 2.00
CA THR A 143 15.19 -19.73 1.35
C THR A 143 14.78 -21.16 0.98
N ARG A 144 15.45 -21.74 -0.02
CA ARG A 144 15.16 -23.11 -0.51
C ARG A 144 15.36 -24.20 0.55
N ASP A 145 16.11 -23.92 1.61
CA ASP A 145 16.31 -24.82 2.75
C ASP A 145 15.22 -24.69 3.83
N GLY A 146 14.18 -23.87 3.59
CA GLY A 146 13.06 -23.66 4.51
C GLY A 146 13.31 -22.61 5.61
N SER A 147 14.43 -21.89 5.55
CA SER A 147 14.70 -20.79 6.48
C SER A 147 13.90 -19.53 6.10
N VAL A 148 13.56 -18.74 7.12
CA VAL A 148 12.90 -17.44 6.98
C VAL A 148 13.84 -16.38 7.54
N LYS A 149 14.17 -15.38 6.73
CA LYS A 149 15.13 -14.32 7.08
C LYS A 149 14.51 -12.94 6.87
N VAL A 150 14.64 -12.06 7.86
CA VAL A 150 14.27 -10.65 7.75
C VAL A 150 15.47 -9.82 7.29
N THR A 151 15.26 -8.94 6.33
CA THR A 151 16.27 -8.04 5.73
C THR A 151 15.94 -6.57 5.99
N ASP A 152 16.87 -5.66 5.70
CA ASP A 152 16.62 -4.20 5.66
C ASP A 152 16.15 -3.56 6.99
N PHE A 153 16.75 -3.96 8.11
CA PHE A 153 16.49 -3.33 9.42
C PHE A 153 16.87 -1.84 9.42
N GLY A 154 15.94 -0.96 9.82
CA GLY A 154 16.28 0.36 10.34
C GLY A 154 16.34 1.53 9.34
N ILE A 155 15.67 1.45 8.20
CA ILE A 155 15.68 2.54 7.19
C ILE A 155 14.72 3.72 7.55
N ALA A 156 13.67 3.50 8.35
CA ALA A 156 12.66 4.54 8.56
C ALA A 156 12.91 5.42 9.79
N ARG A 157 13.38 6.65 9.53
CA ARG A 157 13.19 7.88 10.33
C ARG A 157 14.01 8.06 11.61
N ALA A 158 15.20 8.61 11.46
CA ALA A 158 15.77 9.57 12.39
C ALA A 158 15.62 10.98 11.78
N GLY A 159 14.45 11.59 11.95
CA GLY A 159 14.14 12.91 11.38
C GLY A 159 12.64 13.12 11.29
N ALA A 160 12.16 14.28 11.75
CA ALA A 160 10.76 14.61 11.89
C ALA A 160 9.93 14.39 10.60
N SER A 161 8.65 14.11 10.83
CA SER A 161 7.54 13.95 9.87
C SER A 161 7.50 12.65 9.06
N THR A 162 6.42 11.89 9.29
CA THR A 162 5.98 10.78 8.43
C THR A 162 5.57 11.22 7.02
N MET A 163 5.49 12.53 6.86
CA MET A 163 5.00 13.23 5.71
C MET A 163 6.21 13.99 5.14
N THR A 164 6.58 13.75 3.88
CA THR A 164 7.28 14.82 3.17
C THR A 164 6.38 16.07 3.21
N GLN A 165 6.93 17.28 3.09
CA GLN A 165 6.11 18.50 3.00
C GLN A 165 5.10 18.47 1.82
N THR A 166 5.22 17.49 0.93
CA THR A 166 4.33 17.18 -0.20
C THR A 166 3.29 16.07 0.07
N GLY A 167 3.18 15.53 1.29
CA GLY A 167 2.16 14.50 1.59
C GLY A 167 2.47 13.10 1.06
N ALA A 168 3.61 12.90 0.40
CA ALA A 168 4.00 11.59 -0.11
C ALA A 168 4.58 10.71 1.01
N ILE A 169 3.89 9.61 1.29
CA ILE A 169 4.43 8.53 2.12
C ILE A 169 5.54 7.87 1.30
N LEU A 170 6.79 8.11 1.69
CA LEU A 170 7.93 7.45 1.07
C LEU A 170 7.96 5.97 1.50
N GLY A 171 7.22 5.12 0.78
CA GLY A 171 7.07 3.68 1.03
C GLY A 171 5.66 3.15 0.72
N THR A 172 5.52 1.83 0.62
CA THR A 172 4.23 1.16 0.39
C THR A 172 3.34 1.32 1.62
N ALA A 173 2.40 2.26 1.60
CA ALA A 173 1.51 2.60 2.72
C ALA A 173 0.67 1.42 3.25
N HIS A 174 0.61 0.30 2.54
CA HIS A 174 -0.16 -0.90 2.88
C HIS A 174 0.25 -1.58 4.20
N TYR A 175 1.46 -1.32 4.74
CA TYR A 175 1.97 -1.99 5.95
C TYR A 175 2.25 -1.03 7.10
N ILE A 176 1.87 0.24 6.96
CA ILE A 176 2.18 1.28 7.95
C ILE A 176 1.33 1.09 9.21
N SER A 177 1.93 1.27 10.39
CA SER A 177 1.16 1.28 11.65
C SER A 177 0.33 2.57 11.80
N PRO A 178 -0.77 2.55 12.57
CA PRO A 178 -1.62 3.73 12.81
C PRO A 178 -0.83 4.92 13.39
N GLU A 179 0.08 4.67 14.34
CA GLU A 179 0.94 5.68 14.94
C GLU A 179 1.92 6.27 13.92
N GLN A 180 2.51 5.45 13.05
CA GLN A 180 3.35 5.95 11.96
C GLN A 180 2.53 6.83 11.02
N ALA A 181 1.34 6.40 10.60
CA ALA A 181 0.44 7.17 9.74
C ALA A 181 0.02 8.52 10.36
N LYS A 182 -0.16 8.57 11.69
CA LYS A 182 -0.41 9.81 12.47
C LYS A 182 0.83 10.70 12.65
N GLY A 183 2.01 10.29 12.18
CA GLY A 183 3.25 11.04 12.38
C GLY A 183 3.87 10.86 13.77
N GLN A 184 3.38 9.91 14.57
CA GLN A 184 3.90 9.60 15.90
C GLN A 184 5.15 8.71 15.82
N THR A 185 5.87 8.60 16.93
CA THR A 185 7.08 7.77 17.02
C THR A 185 6.69 6.29 16.96
N ALA A 186 7.28 5.55 16.03
CA ALA A 186 7.15 4.10 15.94
C ALA A 186 8.00 3.41 17.02
N ASP A 187 7.43 2.39 17.65
CA ASP A 187 8.12 1.53 18.63
C ASP A 187 8.06 0.05 18.20
N ALA A 188 8.50 -0.85 19.09
CA ALA A 188 8.49 -2.29 18.83
C ALA A 188 7.09 -2.83 18.44
N ARG A 189 6.01 -2.22 18.94
CA ARG A 189 4.62 -2.63 18.70
C ARG A 189 4.11 -2.19 17.33
N SER A 190 4.78 -1.21 16.72
CA SER A 190 4.57 -0.85 15.32
C SER A 190 4.99 -1.99 14.39
N ASP A 191 6.12 -2.65 14.67
CA ASP A 191 6.58 -3.81 13.87
C ASP A 191 5.61 -4.99 13.99
N LEU A 192 5.01 -5.19 15.16
CA LEU A 192 4.03 -6.27 15.40
C LEU A 192 2.72 -6.03 14.67
N TYR A 193 2.28 -4.76 14.57
CA TYR A 193 1.15 -4.39 13.73
C TYR A 193 1.44 -4.67 12.25
N SER A 194 2.59 -4.23 11.75
CA SER A 194 3.00 -4.48 10.36
C SER A 194 3.11 -5.98 10.06
N LEU A 195 3.62 -6.79 11.00
CA LEU A 195 3.61 -8.25 10.87
C LEU A 195 2.18 -8.82 10.86
N GLY A 196 1.25 -8.26 11.64
CA GLY A 196 -0.18 -8.60 11.56
C GLY A 196 -0.75 -8.38 10.16
N ILE A 197 -0.37 -7.29 9.49
CA ILE A 197 -0.79 -7.01 8.11
C ILE A 197 -0.18 -8.03 7.14
N VAL A 198 1.10 -8.37 7.31
CA VAL A 198 1.76 -9.41 6.51
C VAL A 198 1.07 -10.76 6.67
N MET A 199 0.70 -11.15 7.89
CA MET A 199 -0.03 -12.40 8.14
C MET A 199 -1.43 -12.38 7.53
N TYR A 200 -2.13 -11.24 7.58
CA TYR A 200 -3.40 -11.07 6.88
C TYR A 200 -3.23 -11.28 5.37
N GLU A 201 -2.22 -10.64 4.76
CA GLU A 201 -1.95 -10.78 3.32
C GLU A 201 -1.54 -12.20 2.93
N MET A 202 -0.76 -12.90 3.75
CA MET A 202 -0.44 -14.31 3.51
C MET A 202 -1.72 -15.16 3.40
N LEU A 203 -2.72 -14.93 4.25
CA LEU A 203 -3.97 -15.70 4.26
C LEU A 203 -4.97 -15.27 3.19
N ALA A 204 -5.01 -13.99 2.85
CA ALA A 204 -5.98 -13.39 1.94
C ALA A 204 -5.47 -13.24 0.49
N GLY A 205 -4.16 -13.34 0.27
CA GLY A 205 -3.48 -13.03 -0.99
C GLY A 205 -3.27 -11.53 -1.25
N GLN A 206 -3.90 -10.66 -0.45
CA GLN A 206 -3.84 -9.21 -0.57
C GLN A 206 -3.92 -8.53 0.81
N PRO A 207 -3.33 -7.33 0.98
CA PRO A 207 -3.42 -6.59 2.23
C PRO A 207 -4.88 -6.21 2.55
N PRO A 208 -5.22 -5.97 3.84
CA PRO A 208 -6.59 -5.68 4.27
C PRO A 208 -7.11 -4.33 3.73
N TYR A 209 -6.21 -3.38 3.45
CA TYR A 209 -6.57 -2.06 2.97
C TYR A 209 -5.97 -1.81 1.59
N GLY A 210 -6.82 -1.78 0.56
CA GLY A 210 -6.46 -1.32 -0.78
C GLY A 210 -6.84 0.15 -1.01
N GLY A 211 -6.28 0.77 -2.05
CA GLY A 211 -6.66 2.10 -2.50
C GLY A 211 -5.69 2.66 -3.55
N ASP A 212 -6.14 3.70 -4.27
CA ASP A 212 -5.38 4.30 -5.37
C ASP A 212 -4.35 5.34 -4.89
N ASN A 213 -4.43 5.78 -3.63
CA ASN A 213 -3.55 6.80 -3.05
C ASN A 213 -2.93 6.29 -1.72
N PRO A 214 -1.59 6.34 -1.56
CA PRO A 214 -0.90 5.99 -0.33
C PRO A 214 -1.45 6.69 0.93
N VAL A 215 -1.80 7.98 0.83
CA VAL A 215 -2.36 8.72 1.97
C VAL A 215 -3.71 8.15 2.38
N GLY A 216 -4.55 7.78 1.41
CA GLY A 216 -5.82 7.14 1.66
C GLY A 216 -5.65 5.81 2.40
N ILE A 217 -4.75 4.95 1.92
CA ILE A 217 -4.43 3.67 2.56
C ILE A 217 -3.93 3.87 4.00
N ALA A 218 -3.05 4.84 4.23
CA ALA A 218 -2.57 5.16 5.59
C ALA A 218 -3.70 5.62 6.52
N MET A 219 -4.67 6.40 6.02
CA MET A 219 -5.84 6.78 6.80
C MET A 219 -6.76 5.59 7.12
N LYS A 220 -6.85 4.58 6.24
CA LYS A 220 -7.57 3.33 6.55
C LYS A 220 -6.95 2.59 7.72
N HIS A 221 -5.62 2.51 7.80
CA HIS A 221 -4.97 1.94 8.98
C HIS A 221 -5.33 2.71 10.27
N VAL A 222 -5.57 4.01 10.20
CA VAL A 222 -5.96 4.83 11.36
C VAL A 222 -7.44 4.69 11.73
N GLN A 223 -8.34 4.64 10.73
CA GLN A 223 -9.77 4.87 10.95
C GLN A 223 -10.64 3.65 10.64
N GLU A 224 -10.29 2.86 9.63
CA GLU A 224 -11.15 1.75 9.18
C GLU A 224 -10.90 0.49 10.03
N PRO A 225 -11.97 -0.24 10.40
CA PRO A 225 -11.82 -1.56 11.02
C PRO A 225 -11.10 -2.51 10.06
N VAL A 226 -10.41 -3.52 10.61
CA VAL A 226 -9.78 -4.55 9.78
C VAL A 226 -10.90 -5.44 9.21
N PRO A 227 -10.95 -5.69 7.89
CA PRO A 227 -11.90 -6.65 7.33
C PRO A 227 -11.71 -8.03 7.96
N LEU A 228 -12.79 -8.79 8.11
CA LEU A 228 -12.73 -10.10 8.74
C LEU A 228 -12.02 -11.09 7.82
N ILE A 229 -10.91 -11.68 8.30
CA ILE A 229 -10.15 -12.64 7.49
C ILE A 229 -10.99 -13.86 7.11
N THR A 230 -11.97 -14.24 7.94
CA THR A 230 -12.88 -15.37 7.69
C THR A 230 -13.88 -15.11 6.57
N GLU A 231 -14.17 -13.86 6.22
CA GLU A 231 -14.98 -13.53 5.03
C GLU A 231 -14.19 -13.79 3.73
N VAL A 232 -12.86 -13.67 3.78
CA VAL A 232 -11.97 -13.89 2.63
C VAL A 232 -11.48 -15.33 2.56
N ASN A 233 -11.13 -15.91 3.71
CA ASN A 233 -10.63 -17.27 3.85
C ASN A 233 -11.31 -17.99 5.04
N PRO A 234 -12.40 -18.76 4.79
CA PRO A 234 -13.15 -19.43 5.85
C PRO A 234 -12.41 -20.57 6.58
N ASN A 235 -11.25 -21.00 6.07
CA ASN A 235 -10.50 -22.13 6.63
C ASN A 235 -9.50 -21.72 7.72
N VAL A 236 -9.48 -20.44 8.12
CA VAL A 236 -8.58 -19.92 9.16
C VAL A 236 -9.12 -20.29 10.54
N PRO A 237 -8.35 -20.96 11.41
CA PRO A 237 -8.78 -21.28 12.77
C PRO A 237 -9.00 -20.03 13.63
N ASP A 238 -10.00 -20.07 14.51
CA ASP A 238 -10.34 -18.95 15.41
C ASP A 238 -9.14 -18.47 16.24
N SER A 239 -8.26 -19.40 16.65
CA SER A 239 -7.03 -19.06 17.36
C SER A 239 -6.15 -18.10 16.56
N LEU A 240 -5.96 -18.36 15.26
CA LEU A 240 -5.15 -17.49 14.39
C LEU A 240 -5.87 -16.16 14.09
N VAL A 241 -7.20 -16.19 13.97
CA VAL A 241 -8.02 -14.96 13.84
C VAL A 241 -7.79 -14.05 15.05
N SER A 242 -7.86 -14.59 16.27
CA SER A 242 -7.64 -13.83 17.51
C SER A 242 -6.22 -13.26 17.60
N ILE A 243 -5.21 -14.02 17.18
CA ILE A 243 -3.81 -13.55 17.14
C ILE A 243 -3.67 -12.37 16.17
N ILE A 244 -4.20 -12.49 14.96
CA ILE A 244 -4.11 -11.44 13.94
C ILE A 244 -4.87 -10.19 14.40
N ASN A 245 -6.08 -10.33 14.95
CA ASN A 245 -6.86 -9.21 15.46
C ASN A 245 -6.14 -8.48 16.60
N LYS A 246 -5.50 -9.21 17.52
CA LYS A 246 -4.71 -8.60 18.58
C LYS A 246 -3.48 -7.88 18.04
N ALA A 247 -2.77 -8.44 17.07
CA ALA A 247 -1.65 -7.75 16.41
C ALA A 247 -2.10 -6.47 15.68
N LEU A 248 -3.32 -6.47 15.10
CA LEU A 248 -3.90 -5.38 14.32
C LEU A 248 -4.75 -4.39 15.12
N ALA A 249 -4.76 -4.48 16.46
CA ALA A 249 -5.46 -3.52 17.30
C ALA A 249 -4.95 -2.10 17.00
N LYS A 250 -5.85 -1.11 16.94
CA LYS A 250 -5.48 0.25 16.53
C LYS A 250 -4.61 0.94 17.58
N GLU A 251 -4.95 0.76 18.85
CA GLU A 251 -4.19 1.28 19.97
C GLU A 251 -3.00 0.36 20.31
N PRO A 252 -1.75 0.86 20.37
CA PRO A 252 -0.57 0.03 20.66
C PRO A 252 -0.64 -0.75 21.97
N GLU A 253 -1.34 -0.23 22.99
CA GLU A 253 -1.49 -0.87 24.31
C GLU A 253 -2.38 -2.13 24.25
N GLU A 254 -3.25 -2.25 23.25
CA GLU A 254 -4.12 -3.42 23.06
C GLU A 254 -3.43 -4.55 22.27
N ARG A 255 -2.27 -4.25 21.65
CA ARG A 255 -1.48 -5.21 20.90
C ARG A 255 -0.64 -6.10 21.81
N TYR A 256 0.05 -7.06 21.19
CA TYR A 256 1.21 -7.68 21.83
C TYR A 256 2.25 -6.62 22.19
N GLN A 257 2.72 -6.63 23.44
CA GLN A 257 3.72 -5.66 23.90
C GLN A 257 5.14 -6.08 23.53
N VAL A 258 5.37 -7.39 23.35
CA VAL A 258 6.66 -7.96 22.97
C VAL A 258 6.49 -9.05 21.91
N ALA A 259 7.43 -9.14 20.96
CA ALA A 259 7.37 -10.11 19.87
C ALA A 259 7.39 -11.57 20.34
N SER A 260 7.98 -11.84 21.51
CA SER A 260 8.01 -13.19 22.10
C SER A 260 6.62 -13.70 22.49
N ASP A 261 5.69 -12.84 22.88
CA ASP A 261 4.31 -13.24 23.19
C ASP A 261 3.55 -13.61 21.92
N LEU A 262 3.70 -12.83 20.84
CA LEU A 262 3.13 -13.16 19.54
C LEU A 262 3.67 -14.50 19.03
N LYS A 263 4.98 -14.70 19.11
CA LYS A 263 5.62 -15.98 18.77
C LYS A 263 5.02 -17.14 19.55
N GLN A 264 4.87 -16.98 20.87
CA GLN A 264 4.34 -18.03 21.75
C GLN A 264 2.91 -18.41 21.37
N ASP A 265 2.05 -17.42 21.07
CA ASP A 265 0.67 -17.69 20.65
C ASP A 265 0.62 -18.37 19.28
N LEU A 266 1.47 -17.98 18.31
CA LEU A 266 1.56 -18.64 17.01
C LEU A 266 2.01 -20.11 17.13
N ASP A 267 3.03 -20.37 17.96
CA ASP A 267 3.52 -21.73 18.22
C ASP A 267 2.46 -22.58 18.95
N ALA A 268 1.68 -21.98 19.86
CA ALA A 268 0.59 -22.63 20.57
C ALA A 268 -0.58 -22.95 19.62
N ALA A 269 -0.96 -22.01 18.75
CA ALA A 269 -1.99 -22.21 17.73
C ALA A 269 -1.63 -23.36 16.78
N MET A 270 -0.37 -23.45 16.32
CA MET A 270 0.09 -24.59 15.50
C MET A 270 -0.02 -25.95 16.19
N LYS A 271 -0.01 -25.97 17.54
CA LYS A 271 -0.12 -27.19 18.35
C LYS A 271 -1.54 -27.44 18.88
N GLY A 272 -2.50 -26.57 18.55
CA GLY A 272 -3.85 -26.63 19.12
C GLY A 272 -3.90 -26.37 20.63
N LEU A 273 -2.93 -25.62 21.17
CA LEU A 273 -2.85 -25.25 22.58
C LEU A 273 -3.55 -23.91 22.83
N PRO A 274 -3.99 -23.62 24.07
CA PRO A 274 -4.55 -22.33 24.45
C PRO A 274 -3.57 -21.17 24.16
N ILE A 275 -4.11 -20.05 23.68
CA ILE A 275 -3.35 -18.83 23.33
C ILE A 275 -3.74 -17.67 24.26
N LYS A 276 -2.82 -16.73 24.48
CA LYS A 276 -3.07 -15.54 25.32
C LYS A 276 -3.97 -14.50 24.63
N ALA A 277 -4.11 -14.55 23.31
CA ALA A 277 -5.06 -13.71 22.59
C ALA A 277 -6.53 -14.12 22.82
N ASP A 278 -6.78 -15.35 23.27
CA ASP A 278 -8.12 -15.92 23.45
C ASP A 278 -8.73 -15.59 24.82
N VAL A 279 -8.66 -14.32 25.22
CA VAL A 279 -9.42 -13.82 26.37
C VAL A 279 -10.77 -13.34 25.84
N GLY A 280 -11.71 -14.29 25.71
CA GLY A 280 -13.07 -14.13 25.18
C GLY A 280 -13.82 -12.90 25.68
N SER A 281 -14.68 -12.29 24.86
CA SER A 281 -16.05 -12.77 24.65
C SER A 281 -16.88 -12.93 25.94
N GLU A 282 -16.74 -12.03 26.91
CA GLU A 282 -17.83 -11.73 27.85
C GLU A 282 -18.06 -10.22 27.94
N GLN A 283 -19.25 -9.81 27.53
CA GLN A 283 -19.86 -8.56 27.97
C GLN A 283 -19.93 -8.60 29.51
N GLN A 284 -19.05 -7.87 30.19
CA GLN A 284 -19.28 -7.49 31.58
C GLN A 284 -19.07 -5.99 31.74
N THR A 285 -20.21 -5.30 31.71
CA THR A 285 -20.46 -4.01 32.35
C THR A 285 -19.92 -4.03 33.78
N VAL A 286 -18.74 -3.44 34.01
CA VAL A 286 -18.33 -3.05 35.36
C VAL A 286 -18.43 -1.53 35.47
N ILE A 287 -19.54 -1.13 36.08
CA ILE A 287 -19.81 0.22 36.57
C ILE A 287 -18.75 0.55 37.62
N ILE A 288 -17.90 1.54 37.36
CA ILE A 288 -17.14 2.23 38.40
C ILE A 288 -17.45 3.72 38.34
N LYS A 289 -18.14 4.18 39.39
CA LYS A 289 -18.51 5.57 39.69
C LYS A 289 -17.28 6.45 39.95
N PRO A 290 -17.40 7.79 39.78
CA PRO A 290 -16.28 8.72 39.78
C PRO A 290 -15.80 9.03 41.21
N LYS A 291 -14.49 9.25 41.37
CA LYS A 291 -13.92 9.92 42.55
C LYS A 291 -13.40 11.30 42.19
N THR A 292 -13.95 12.27 42.91
CA THR A 292 -13.64 13.69 42.92
C THR A 292 -12.35 14.00 43.69
N ASN A 293 -11.78 15.15 43.31
CA ASN A 293 -10.65 15.89 43.85
C ASN A 293 -10.38 15.79 45.36
N ASN A 294 -9.09 15.83 45.72
CA ASN A 294 -8.57 16.84 46.66
C ASN A 294 -7.04 17.01 46.52
N ALA A 295 -6.62 18.27 46.40
CA ALA A 295 -5.24 18.73 46.45
C ALA A 295 -4.62 18.56 47.87
N PRO A 296 -3.31 18.80 48.08
CA PRO A 296 -2.91 20.19 48.28
C PRO A 296 -1.56 20.60 47.65
N ARG A 297 -1.55 21.89 47.30
CA ARG A 297 -0.43 22.72 46.89
C ARG A 297 0.53 22.92 48.08
N ARG A 298 1.83 22.68 47.90
CA ARG A 298 2.88 23.20 48.79
C ARG A 298 4.06 23.72 47.98
N THR A 299 4.32 25.00 48.22
CA THR A 299 5.45 25.81 47.75
C THR A 299 6.76 25.32 48.36
N GLN A 300 7.82 25.24 47.57
CA GLN A 300 9.15 25.60 48.05
C GLN A 300 10.09 26.03 46.92
N ARG A 301 10.92 26.98 47.31
CA ARG A 301 11.74 27.92 46.56
C ARG A 301 13.18 27.44 46.63
N SER A 302 13.88 27.30 45.51
CA SER A 302 15.35 27.28 45.54
C SER A 302 15.94 27.88 44.27
N LYS A 303 16.79 28.88 44.51
CA LYS A 303 17.61 29.61 43.54
C LYS A 303 18.68 28.70 42.94
N SER A 304 19.00 28.87 41.66
CA SER A 304 20.39 28.99 41.18
C SER A 304 20.44 29.32 39.68
N LYS A 305 21.15 30.40 39.37
CA LYS A 305 21.85 30.65 38.10
C LYS A 305 23.30 30.14 38.31
N PRO A 306 24.06 29.71 37.28
CA PRO A 306 24.62 30.66 36.30
C PRO A 306 24.86 30.18 34.84
N ALA A 307 24.92 31.20 33.97
CA ALA A 307 25.69 31.43 32.73
C ALA A 307 25.87 30.34 31.62
N PRO A 308 25.67 30.70 30.33
CA PRO A 308 26.03 29.87 29.18
C PRO A 308 27.46 30.14 28.67
N LYS A 309 28.17 29.09 28.23
CA LYS A 309 29.43 29.18 27.47
C LYS A 309 29.21 28.75 26.01
N THR A 310 29.40 29.72 25.11
CA THR A 310 30.11 29.65 23.82
C THR A 310 29.92 28.43 22.92
N ALA A 311 29.20 28.62 21.81
CA ALA A 311 29.22 27.76 20.63
C ALA A 311 30.33 28.19 19.65
N GLN A 312 31.08 27.21 19.18
CA GLN A 312 32.26 27.33 18.31
C GLN A 312 31.81 27.23 16.84
N LYS A 313 32.00 28.31 16.06
CA LYS A 313 31.76 28.31 14.59
C LYS A 313 32.93 27.63 13.86
N ARG A 314 32.63 26.74 12.92
CA ARG A 314 33.56 26.30 11.87
C ARG A 314 33.14 26.88 10.52
N LYS A 315 34.17 27.26 9.75
CA LYS A 315 34.20 27.97 8.47
C LYS A 315 33.61 27.15 7.31
N ILE A 316 33.01 27.85 6.34
CA ILE A 316 33.05 27.52 4.91
C ILE A 316 33.23 28.83 4.13
N TRP A 317 34.04 28.81 3.07
CA TRP A 317 34.42 29.92 2.18
C TRP A 317 33.97 29.57 0.73
N PRO A 318 33.99 30.50 -0.25
CA PRO A 318 32.79 30.95 -0.96
C PRO A 318 32.81 30.67 -2.47
N VAL A 319 31.71 31.00 -3.17
CA VAL A 319 31.67 31.24 -4.61
C VAL A 319 31.08 32.63 -4.85
N LEU A 320 31.59 33.32 -5.88
CA LEU A 320 31.32 34.70 -6.31
C LEU A 320 32.25 35.81 -5.78
N ALA A 321 33.55 35.59 -5.92
CA ALA A 321 34.58 36.65 -5.87
C ALA A 321 35.03 37.10 -7.27
N LEU A 322 34.13 37.65 -8.11
CA LEU A 322 34.57 38.20 -9.42
C LEU A 322 34.03 39.57 -9.83
N PHE A 323 33.21 40.25 -9.04
CA PHE A 323 32.74 41.60 -9.42
C PHE A 323 33.12 42.75 -8.48
N SER A 324 33.64 42.49 -7.28
CA SER A 324 34.06 43.54 -6.33
C SER A 324 35.48 44.07 -6.54
N ALA A 325 36.31 43.41 -7.35
CA ALA A 325 37.73 43.76 -7.52
C ALA A 325 37.97 45.03 -8.38
N ILE A 326 37.00 45.45 -9.19
CA ILE A 326 37.15 46.66 -10.05
C ILE A 326 36.67 47.93 -9.32
N ALA A 327 35.75 47.81 -8.35
CA ALA A 327 35.32 48.94 -7.52
C ALA A 327 36.35 49.33 -6.44
N LEU A 328 37.16 48.38 -5.96
CA LEU A 328 38.13 48.62 -4.88
C LEU A 328 39.42 49.33 -5.34
N ILE A 329 39.75 49.30 -6.65
CA ILE A 329 40.93 50.01 -7.18
C ILE A 329 40.62 51.50 -7.43
N ALA A 330 39.36 51.86 -7.67
CA ALA A 330 38.95 53.26 -7.86
C ALA A 330 38.90 54.07 -6.54
N ILE A 331 38.70 53.40 -5.40
CA ILE A 331 38.58 54.07 -4.08
C ILE A 331 39.94 54.16 -3.37
N GLY A 332 40.86 53.23 -3.65
CA GLY A 332 42.19 53.19 -3.01
C GLY A 332 43.15 54.33 -3.40
N TRP A 333 42.89 55.07 -4.48
CA TRP A 333 43.75 56.18 -4.93
C TRP A 333 43.32 57.57 -4.44
N THR A 334 42.15 57.69 -3.80
CA THR A 334 41.63 58.98 -3.29
C THR A 334 41.84 59.15 -1.77
N ILE A 335 42.43 58.15 -1.09
CA ILE A 335 42.70 58.18 0.37
C ILE A 335 44.10 58.73 0.62
N MET A 336 44.35 59.97 0.20
CA MET A 336 45.49 60.74 0.71
C MET A 336 45.16 62.23 0.69
N SER A 337 44.02 62.61 1.27
CA SER A 337 43.70 64.01 1.59
C SER A 337 42.48 64.08 2.52
N THR A 338 42.69 64.70 3.68
CA THR A 338 41.70 65.32 4.60
C THR A 338 40.86 64.46 5.56
N GLY A 339 41.11 64.66 6.86
CA GLY A 339 40.11 65.11 7.85
C GLY A 339 38.96 64.19 8.26
N ALA A 340 39.06 63.62 9.47
CA ALA A 340 38.01 63.07 10.34
C ALA A 340 36.63 62.80 9.68
N THR A 341 36.40 61.57 9.24
CA THR A 341 35.07 61.13 8.76
C THR A 341 34.36 60.32 9.85
N ASN A 342 33.13 60.73 10.18
CA ASN A 342 32.20 59.88 10.94
C ASN A 342 31.83 58.70 10.04
N ARG A 343 32.30 57.50 10.37
CA ARG A 343 31.99 56.27 9.64
C ARG A 343 30.94 55.48 10.39
N ILE A 344 29.98 54.91 9.66
CA ILE A 344 28.82 54.20 10.19
C ILE A 344 28.97 52.72 9.81
N GLU A 345 28.79 51.82 10.77
CA GLU A 345 28.77 50.38 10.49
C GLU A 345 27.46 49.99 9.80
N ASP A 346 27.54 49.25 8.69
CA ASP A 346 26.38 48.77 7.96
C ASP A 346 25.59 47.71 8.78
N PRO A 347 24.35 48.00 9.19
CA PRO A 347 23.56 47.05 9.97
C PRO A 347 23.10 45.85 9.13
N GLU A 348 22.97 44.70 9.81
CA GLU A 348 22.42 43.48 9.18
C GLU A 348 20.94 43.66 8.86
N VAL A 349 20.59 43.62 7.57
CA VAL A 349 19.22 43.70 7.05
C VAL A 349 18.80 42.47 6.25
N THR A 350 19.69 41.50 6.03
CA THR A 350 19.34 40.22 5.37
C THR A 350 18.27 39.47 6.16
N GLY A 351 17.32 38.86 5.44
CA GLY A 351 16.18 38.17 6.04
C GLY A 351 15.13 39.09 6.67
N MET A 352 15.33 40.42 6.66
CA MET A 352 14.31 41.38 7.09
C MET A 352 13.33 41.71 5.97
N LYS A 353 12.12 42.16 6.37
CA LYS A 353 11.18 42.80 5.43
C LYS A 353 11.72 44.18 5.03
N LEU A 354 11.49 44.57 3.77
CA LEU A 354 11.95 45.84 3.21
C LEU A 354 11.61 47.06 4.10
N GLU A 355 10.38 47.13 4.63
CA GLU A 355 9.96 48.26 5.46
C GLU A 355 10.74 48.35 6.78
N LYS A 356 11.05 47.21 7.40
CA LYS A 356 11.86 47.18 8.62
C LYS A 356 13.32 47.50 8.33
N ALA A 357 13.85 47.03 7.21
CA ALA A 357 15.22 47.35 6.77
C ALA A 357 15.39 48.86 6.51
N LYS A 358 14.40 49.50 5.86
CA LYS A 358 14.36 50.97 5.68
C LYS A 358 14.43 51.72 7.01
N GLU A 359 13.67 51.28 8.02
CA GLU A 359 13.68 51.91 9.34
C GLU A 359 15.04 51.78 10.04
N VAL A 360 15.66 50.61 9.97
CA VAL A 360 16.98 50.33 10.54
C VAL A 360 18.05 51.21 9.87
N LEU A 361 18.10 51.22 8.54
CA LEU A 361 19.09 52.00 7.80
C LEU A 361 18.89 53.51 7.98
N LYS A 362 17.64 53.99 8.00
CA LYS A 362 17.34 55.42 8.24
C LYS A 362 17.80 55.89 9.62
N LYS A 363 17.70 55.03 10.65
CA LYS A 363 18.17 55.34 12.01
C LYS A 363 19.69 55.57 12.04
N GLU A 364 20.41 54.79 11.24
CA GLU A 364 21.86 54.90 11.06
C GLU A 364 22.25 55.89 9.94
N LYS A 365 21.32 56.72 9.43
CA LYS A 365 21.55 57.69 8.35
C LYS A 365 22.12 57.06 7.06
N LEU A 366 21.77 55.81 6.78
CA LEU A 366 22.08 55.10 5.54
C LEU A 366 20.86 55.05 4.63
N ALA A 367 21.07 55.21 3.33
CA ALA A 367 20.04 55.02 2.31
C ALA A 367 19.92 53.54 1.93
N ILE A 368 18.73 53.11 1.51
CA ILE A 368 18.53 51.77 0.95
C ILE A 368 18.24 51.89 -0.54
N LYS A 369 18.87 51.04 -1.35
CA LYS A 369 18.62 50.97 -2.79
C LYS A 369 18.27 49.52 -3.14
N ILE A 370 17.18 49.33 -3.88
CA ILE A 370 16.79 48.00 -4.33
C ILE A 370 17.54 47.75 -5.64
N GLU A 371 18.46 46.80 -5.62
CA GLU A 371 19.25 46.45 -6.80
C GLU A 371 18.40 45.60 -7.76
N SER A 372 17.86 44.49 -7.24
CA SER A 372 17.07 43.55 -8.04
C SER A 372 15.99 42.85 -7.20
N ARG A 373 15.13 42.08 -7.89
CA ARG A 373 14.18 41.17 -7.26
C ARG A 373 14.30 39.79 -7.89
N GLU A 374 14.67 38.80 -7.10
CA GLU A 374 15.08 37.47 -7.56
C GLU A 374 14.31 36.36 -6.88
N TYR A 375 14.23 35.19 -7.52
CA TYR A 375 13.61 34.01 -6.90
C TYR A 375 14.59 33.37 -5.92
N SER A 376 14.07 32.86 -4.81
CA SER A 376 14.88 32.18 -3.79
C SER A 376 14.11 31.01 -3.21
N GLU A 377 14.78 29.86 -3.14
CA GLU A 377 14.23 28.64 -2.54
C GLU A 377 14.22 28.68 -1.01
N SER A 378 15.14 29.45 -0.41
CA SER A 378 15.34 29.52 1.04
C SER A 378 14.74 30.77 1.68
N VAL A 379 14.59 31.85 0.92
CA VAL A 379 14.13 33.15 1.43
C VAL A 379 12.69 33.41 1.02
N LYS A 380 11.81 33.61 2.01
CA LYS A 380 10.38 33.89 1.75
C LYS A 380 10.19 35.17 0.94
N ARG A 381 9.14 35.18 0.10
CA ARG A 381 8.74 36.35 -0.71
C ARG A 381 8.67 37.62 0.16
N GLY A 382 9.31 38.68 -0.31
CA GLY A 382 9.33 40.00 0.33
C GLY A 382 10.39 40.21 1.40
N LEU A 383 11.24 39.21 1.68
CA LEU A 383 12.42 39.37 2.53
C LEU A 383 13.67 39.66 1.68
N ILE A 384 14.66 40.30 2.29
CA ILE A 384 15.96 40.59 1.66
C ILE A 384 16.76 39.28 1.57
N ILE A 385 17.18 38.94 0.34
CA ILE A 385 18.03 37.78 0.01
C ILE A 385 19.48 38.08 0.39
N ASP A 386 19.96 39.25 0.01
CA ASP A 386 21.35 39.67 0.14
C ASP A 386 21.46 41.19 0.25
N GLN A 387 22.57 41.66 0.82
CA GLN A 387 22.90 43.07 0.96
C GLN A 387 24.34 43.36 0.52
N SER A 388 24.57 44.54 -0.05
CA SER A 388 25.89 45.04 -0.43
C SER A 388 26.06 46.49 0.06
N PRO A 389 27.11 46.80 0.84
CA PRO A 389 28.17 45.89 1.30
C PRO A 389 27.68 44.85 2.34
N GLU A 390 28.54 43.88 2.68
CA GLU A 390 28.25 42.94 3.77
C GLU A 390 28.12 43.67 5.12
N SER A 391 27.26 43.16 6.00
CA SER A 391 27.05 43.75 7.32
C SER A 391 28.35 43.94 8.10
N GLY A 392 28.47 45.08 8.78
CA GLY A 392 29.66 45.50 9.52
C GLY A 392 30.67 46.29 8.69
N ALA A 393 30.44 46.47 7.38
CA ALA A 393 31.25 47.36 6.56
C ALA A 393 31.14 48.83 7.02
N LEU A 394 32.24 49.57 6.95
CA LEU A 394 32.27 50.99 7.33
C LEU A 394 31.91 51.88 6.14
N LEU A 395 30.71 52.45 6.20
CA LEU A 395 30.16 53.36 5.22
C LEU A 395 30.33 54.82 5.66
N GLU A 396 30.36 55.73 4.69
CA GLU A 396 30.28 57.16 4.96
C GLU A 396 28.85 57.55 5.39
N GLU A 397 28.71 58.63 6.13
CA GLU A 397 27.40 59.19 6.47
C GLU A 397 26.62 59.55 5.20
N ASN A 398 25.36 59.08 5.09
CA ASN A 398 24.54 59.10 3.86
C ASN A 398 24.97 58.10 2.76
N GLY A 399 25.83 57.14 3.07
CA GLY A 399 26.10 55.98 2.22
C GLY A 399 24.84 55.14 1.95
N SER A 400 24.89 54.28 0.92
CA SER A 400 23.77 53.45 0.51
C SER A 400 24.05 51.96 0.63
N VAL A 401 23.06 51.20 1.08
CA VAL A 401 23.06 49.74 1.12
C VAL A 401 22.15 49.23 0.01
N GLU A 402 22.72 48.47 -0.91
CA GLU A 402 22.01 47.82 -2.00
C GLU A 402 21.44 46.49 -1.51
N VAL A 403 20.18 46.19 -1.83
CA VAL A 403 19.50 44.96 -1.38
C VAL A 403 18.83 44.23 -2.53
N ILE A 404 18.89 42.90 -2.49
CA ILE A 404 18.16 42.00 -3.38
C ILE A 404 16.94 41.46 -2.63
N ILE A 405 15.75 41.53 -3.24
CA ILE A 405 14.49 41.11 -2.57
C ILE A 405 13.95 39.82 -3.16
N SER A 406 13.56 38.87 -2.31
CA SER A 406 12.99 37.60 -2.72
C SER A 406 11.59 37.75 -3.33
N LYS A 407 11.40 37.14 -4.51
CA LYS A 407 10.11 36.86 -5.16
C LYS A 407 9.46 35.57 -4.63
N GLY A 408 10.14 34.85 -3.72
CA GLY A 408 9.79 33.50 -3.26
C GLY A 408 10.31 32.43 -4.22
N ILE A 409 9.77 31.23 -4.10
CA ILE A 409 10.04 30.12 -5.02
C ILE A 409 9.44 30.45 -6.39
N GLU A 410 10.15 30.12 -7.47
CA GLU A 410 9.62 30.22 -8.83
C GLU A 410 8.55 29.14 -9.04
N THR A 411 7.31 29.55 -9.31
CA THR A 411 6.16 28.66 -9.51
C THR A 411 5.55 28.83 -10.90
N VAL A 412 4.95 27.76 -11.40
CA VAL A 412 4.29 27.68 -12.71
C VAL A 412 2.92 27.03 -12.55
N THR A 413 2.03 27.27 -13.51
CA THR A 413 0.65 26.78 -13.46
C THR A 413 0.53 25.41 -14.12
N VAL A 414 -0.09 24.46 -13.42
CA VAL A 414 -0.30 23.10 -13.93
C VAL A 414 -1.37 23.08 -15.02
N PRO A 415 -1.04 22.63 -16.25
CA PRO A 415 -2.01 22.50 -17.33
C PRO A 415 -2.95 21.31 -17.11
N SER A 416 -4.09 21.30 -17.80
CA SER A 416 -4.95 20.13 -17.87
C SER A 416 -4.37 19.10 -18.85
N LEU A 417 -4.11 17.90 -18.34
CA LEU A 417 -3.60 16.76 -19.12
C LEU A 417 -4.71 15.77 -19.48
N TYR A 418 -5.88 15.87 -18.84
CA TYR A 418 -7.01 14.97 -19.08
C TYR A 418 -7.40 14.92 -20.56
N GLY A 419 -7.58 13.71 -21.09
CA GLY A 419 -7.95 13.48 -22.49
C GLY A 419 -6.80 13.59 -23.49
N LYS A 420 -5.58 13.90 -23.05
CA LYS A 420 -4.39 13.93 -23.91
C LYS A 420 -3.72 12.56 -24.01
N THR A 421 -2.98 12.33 -25.07
CA THR A 421 -2.01 11.23 -25.16
C THR A 421 -0.77 11.53 -24.30
N ARG A 422 0.06 10.50 -24.05
CA ARG A 422 1.33 10.67 -23.33
C ARG A 422 2.21 11.79 -23.91
N GLY A 423 2.40 11.80 -25.24
CA GLY A 423 3.27 12.79 -25.90
C GLY A 423 2.72 14.21 -25.84
N GLU A 424 1.40 14.35 -25.95
CA GLU A 424 0.73 15.65 -25.80
C GLU A 424 0.78 16.17 -24.35
N ALA A 425 0.69 15.26 -23.37
CA ALA A 425 0.83 15.60 -21.96
C ALA A 425 2.26 16.07 -21.63
N GLU A 426 3.28 15.34 -22.11
CA GLU A 426 4.69 15.71 -21.97
C GLU A 426 4.98 17.09 -22.60
N SER A 427 4.44 17.35 -23.79
CA SER A 427 4.58 18.65 -24.46
C SER A 427 3.88 19.78 -23.70
N ALA A 428 2.69 19.52 -23.15
CA ALA A 428 1.95 20.50 -22.35
C ALA A 428 2.69 20.87 -21.06
N LEU A 429 3.27 19.88 -20.38
CA LEU A 429 4.09 20.10 -19.19
C LEU A 429 5.38 20.89 -19.51
N GLY A 430 6.11 20.48 -20.55
CA GLY A 430 7.33 21.16 -20.96
C GLY A 430 7.11 22.64 -21.32
N SER A 431 5.94 22.97 -21.88
CA SER A 431 5.60 24.36 -22.25
C SER A 431 5.50 25.32 -21.07
N VAL A 432 5.26 24.80 -19.86
CA VAL A 432 5.18 25.58 -18.62
C VAL A 432 6.37 25.36 -17.70
N GLY A 433 7.41 24.63 -18.14
CA GLY A 433 8.57 24.32 -17.30
C GLY A 433 8.28 23.27 -16.23
N LEU A 434 7.42 22.30 -16.53
CA LEU A 434 7.16 21.11 -15.72
C LEU A 434 7.64 19.85 -16.44
N GLU A 435 7.93 18.81 -15.68
CA GLU A 435 8.41 17.53 -16.21
C GLU A 435 7.34 16.45 -16.09
N LEU A 436 7.32 15.51 -17.03
CA LEU A 436 6.47 14.32 -16.91
C LEU A 436 7.06 13.38 -15.85
N GLY A 437 6.26 13.05 -14.84
CA GLY A 437 6.64 12.13 -13.77
C GLY A 437 6.35 10.67 -14.09
N GLU A 438 5.83 9.94 -13.09
CA GLU A 438 5.45 8.54 -13.23
C GLU A 438 4.24 8.38 -14.16
N VAL A 439 4.32 7.40 -15.07
CA VAL A 439 3.24 7.01 -15.96
C VAL A 439 2.69 5.66 -15.49
N SER A 440 1.48 5.66 -14.96
CA SER A 440 0.77 4.44 -14.57
C SER A 440 -0.39 4.14 -15.50
N TYR A 441 -0.96 2.94 -15.40
CA TYR A 441 -2.02 2.47 -16.31
C TYR A 441 -3.25 2.01 -15.52
N LYS A 442 -4.43 2.40 -15.99
CA LYS A 442 -5.71 1.97 -15.43
C LYS A 442 -6.58 1.35 -16.52
N GLU A 443 -7.12 0.17 -16.22
CA GLU A 443 -8.12 -0.47 -17.08
C GLU A 443 -9.34 0.44 -17.24
N SER A 444 -9.75 0.65 -18.48
CA SER A 444 -10.85 1.56 -18.85
C SER A 444 -11.62 0.98 -20.03
N ASP A 445 -12.89 1.38 -20.14
CA ASP A 445 -13.78 1.14 -21.29
C ASP A 445 -13.47 2.06 -22.48
N GLY A 446 -12.72 3.15 -22.24
CA GLY A 446 -12.29 4.10 -23.26
C GLY A 446 -11.04 3.68 -24.06
N GLU A 447 -10.71 4.47 -25.08
CA GLU A 447 -9.51 4.30 -25.91
C GLU A 447 -8.24 4.24 -25.04
N ALA A 448 -7.35 3.28 -25.31
CA ALA A 448 -6.12 3.12 -24.57
C ALA A 448 -5.07 4.19 -24.91
N GLY A 449 -4.25 4.56 -23.92
CA GLY A 449 -3.19 5.55 -24.06
C GLY A 449 -3.63 7.00 -23.84
N ILE A 450 -4.83 7.22 -23.32
CA ILE A 450 -5.38 8.54 -22.99
C ILE A 450 -5.23 8.80 -21.49
N VAL A 451 -4.81 10.02 -21.13
CA VAL A 451 -4.72 10.45 -19.73
C VAL A 451 -6.11 10.53 -19.11
N VAL A 452 -6.35 9.69 -18.11
CA VAL A 452 -7.60 9.64 -17.33
C VAL A 452 -7.49 10.38 -16.00
N SER A 453 -6.27 10.60 -15.50
CA SER A 453 -6.02 11.44 -14.33
C SER A 453 -4.57 11.91 -14.28
N GLN A 454 -4.34 12.98 -13.51
CA GLN A 454 -3.03 13.56 -13.21
C GLN A 454 -2.88 13.74 -11.69
N SER A 455 -1.66 13.72 -11.16
CA SER A 455 -1.41 13.88 -9.72
C SER A 455 -1.69 15.30 -9.23
N GLU A 456 -1.35 16.31 -10.03
CA GLU A 456 -1.42 17.71 -9.65
C GLU A 456 -2.73 18.40 -10.04
N LYS A 457 -3.21 19.29 -9.18
CA LYS A 457 -4.46 20.02 -9.40
C LYS A 457 -4.34 20.93 -10.63
N VAL A 458 -5.28 20.81 -11.56
CA VAL A 458 -5.39 21.71 -12.72
C VAL A 458 -5.47 23.16 -12.27
N ALA A 459 -4.70 24.03 -12.90
CA ALA A 459 -4.52 25.44 -12.55
C ALA A 459 -3.91 25.70 -11.16
N GLY A 460 -3.36 24.68 -10.49
CA GLY A 460 -2.54 24.84 -9.28
C GLY A 460 -1.19 25.47 -9.60
N GLU A 461 -0.60 26.18 -8.63
CA GLU A 461 0.78 26.66 -8.71
C GLU A 461 1.71 25.64 -8.06
N ILE A 462 2.68 25.14 -8.82
CA ILE A 462 3.73 24.25 -8.31
C ILE A 462 5.11 24.81 -8.70
N ARG A 463 6.17 24.34 -8.03
CA ARG A 463 7.54 24.77 -8.33
C ARG A 463 7.87 24.47 -9.79
N LYS A 464 8.60 25.38 -10.45
CA LYS A 464 9.21 25.10 -11.75
C LYS A 464 10.12 23.86 -11.66
N ASP A 465 10.19 23.06 -12.72
CA ASP A 465 10.90 21.77 -12.76
C ASP A 465 10.34 20.73 -11.76
N ALA A 466 9.07 20.87 -11.36
CA ALA A 466 8.35 19.81 -10.66
C ALA A 466 7.79 18.79 -11.66
N THR A 467 7.65 17.55 -11.20
CA THR A 467 7.10 16.45 -11.98
C THR A 467 5.59 16.34 -11.78
N VAL A 468 4.86 16.05 -12.86
CA VAL A 468 3.42 15.72 -12.81
C VAL A 468 3.22 14.29 -13.30
N ASP A 469 2.67 13.43 -12.44
CA ASP A 469 2.40 12.03 -12.77
C ASP A 469 1.07 11.93 -13.51
N ILE A 470 0.96 10.97 -14.42
CA ILE A 470 -0.24 10.72 -15.21
C ILE A 470 -0.67 9.26 -15.14
N VAL A 471 -1.96 9.03 -15.25
CA VAL A 471 -2.55 7.70 -15.40
C VAL A 471 -3.13 7.61 -16.81
N LEU A 472 -2.65 6.64 -17.59
CA LEU A 472 -3.16 6.35 -18.92
C LEU A 472 -4.21 5.23 -18.88
N SER A 473 -5.21 5.32 -19.72
CA SER A 473 -6.15 4.23 -19.98
C SER A 473 -5.42 3.03 -20.61
N LYS A 474 -5.84 1.84 -20.21
CA LYS A 474 -5.41 0.56 -20.78
C LYS A 474 -6.65 -0.26 -21.10
N GLU A 475 -6.63 -1.00 -22.20
CA GLU A 475 -7.75 -1.89 -22.56
C GLU A 475 -7.93 -2.98 -21.49
N MET A 476 -9.18 -3.30 -21.19
CA MET A 476 -9.51 -4.41 -20.31
C MET A 476 -9.12 -5.74 -20.93
N ALA A 477 -8.53 -6.63 -20.14
CA ALA A 477 -8.17 -7.97 -20.61
C ALA A 477 -9.43 -8.76 -21.03
N LYS A 478 -9.45 -9.23 -22.28
CA LYS A 478 -10.50 -10.11 -22.79
C LYS A 478 -10.16 -11.57 -22.53
N VAL A 479 -11.19 -12.37 -22.28
CA VAL A 479 -11.11 -13.82 -22.11
C VAL A 479 -12.10 -14.50 -23.06
N THR A 480 -11.74 -15.68 -23.54
CA THR A 480 -12.62 -16.47 -24.42
C THR A 480 -13.61 -17.27 -23.59
N VAL A 481 -14.89 -17.17 -23.94
CA VAL A 481 -15.95 -17.96 -23.31
C VAL A 481 -15.80 -19.43 -23.70
N VAL A 482 -15.73 -20.29 -22.70
CA VAL A 482 -15.66 -21.75 -22.87
C VAL A 482 -17.05 -22.38 -22.91
N SER A 483 -17.16 -23.51 -23.61
CA SER A 483 -18.40 -24.28 -23.65
C SER A 483 -18.63 -25.05 -22.35
N VAL A 484 -19.82 -24.90 -21.78
CA VAL A 484 -20.29 -25.65 -20.60
C VAL A 484 -21.61 -26.37 -20.88
N ILE A 485 -22.06 -26.40 -22.13
CA ILE A 485 -23.25 -27.12 -22.58
C ILE A 485 -23.12 -28.62 -22.25
N GLY A 486 -24.19 -29.24 -21.75
CA GLY A 486 -24.24 -30.63 -21.32
C GLY A 486 -23.51 -30.93 -20.01
N ARG A 487 -22.84 -29.95 -19.38
CA ARG A 487 -22.25 -30.11 -18.04
C ARG A 487 -23.30 -29.91 -16.96
N SER A 488 -23.05 -30.48 -15.78
CA SER A 488 -23.87 -30.18 -14.60
C SER A 488 -23.70 -28.72 -14.20
N ARG A 489 -24.74 -28.12 -13.58
CA ARG A 489 -24.69 -26.75 -13.03
C ARG A 489 -23.41 -26.47 -12.24
N LYS A 490 -23.03 -27.38 -11.33
CA LYS A 490 -21.84 -27.23 -10.48
C LYS A 490 -20.55 -27.18 -11.31
N ASN A 491 -20.39 -28.09 -12.26
CA ASN A 491 -19.20 -28.15 -13.10
C ASN A 491 -19.12 -26.97 -14.06
N ALA A 492 -20.26 -26.53 -14.61
CA ALA A 492 -20.34 -25.36 -15.48
C ALA A 492 -19.82 -24.09 -14.79
N ILE A 493 -20.25 -23.84 -13.55
CA ILE A 493 -19.80 -22.68 -12.77
C ILE A 493 -18.30 -22.75 -12.50
N VAL A 494 -17.76 -23.93 -12.15
CA VAL A 494 -16.32 -24.12 -11.92
C VAL A 494 -15.53 -23.86 -13.20
N ILE A 495 -15.95 -24.41 -14.34
CA ILE A 495 -15.28 -24.21 -15.63
C ILE A 495 -15.25 -22.73 -16.02
N LEU A 496 -16.37 -22.01 -15.86
CA LEU A 496 -16.41 -20.57 -16.11
C LEU A 496 -15.47 -19.80 -15.17
N ALA A 497 -15.46 -20.15 -13.88
CA ALA A 497 -14.58 -19.53 -12.90
C ALA A 497 -13.09 -19.73 -13.24
N THR A 498 -12.68 -20.91 -13.74
CA THR A 498 -11.29 -21.15 -14.18
C THR A 498 -10.85 -20.26 -15.35
N LYS A 499 -11.80 -19.69 -16.09
CA LYS A 499 -11.56 -18.73 -17.18
C LYS A 499 -11.79 -17.29 -16.76
N SER A 500 -11.86 -17.02 -15.45
CA SER A 500 -12.18 -15.69 -14.90
C SER A 500 -13.55 -15.18 -15.40
N LEU A 501 -14.55 -16.04 -15.52
CA LEU A 501 -15.93 -15.71 -15.90
C LEU A 501 -16.89 -16.03 -14.76
N LYS A 502 -17.97 -15.25 -14.63
CA LYS A 502 -19.02 -15.48 -13.63
C LYS A 502 -20.16 -16.29 -14.25
N GLY A 503 -20.59 -17.36 -13.60
CA GLY A 503 -21.76 -18.15 -14.05
C GLY A 503 -23.05 -17.64 -13.40
N SER A 504 -24.02 -17.19 -14.20
CA SER A 504 -25.40 -16.93 -13.76
C SER A 504 -26.31 -18.07 -14.19
N VAL A 505 -27.21 -18.53 -13.33
CA VAL A 505 -28.04 -19.72 -13.61
C VAL A 505 -29.50 -19.34 -13.80
N VAL A 506 -30.07 -19.79 -14.91
CA VAL A 506 -31.51 -19.69 -15.19
C VAL A 506 -32.06 -21.08 -15.45
N GLU A 507 -33.09 -21.49 -14.72
CA GLU A 507 -33.70 -22.81 -14.92
C GLU A 507 -34.82 -22.77 -15.97
N LYS A 508 -34.86 -23.75 -16.88
CA LYS A 508 -35.91 -23.91 -17.90
C LYS A 508 -36.33 -25.38 -17.99
N PHE A 509 -37.60 -25.64 -18.32
CA PHE A 509 -38.02 -26.99 -18.68
C PHE A 509 -37.48 -27.32 -20.07
N ASP A 510 -37.04 -28.57 -20.24
CA ASP A 510 -36.50 -29.09 -21.48
C ASP A 510 -36.83 -30.58 -21.54
N ASP A 511 -37.44 -31.03 -22.63
CA ASP A 511 -37.94 -32.40 -22.76
C ASP A 511 -36.85 -33.39 -23.21
N ASP A 512 -35.74 -32.87 -23.78
CA ASP A 512 -34.64 -33.68 -24.34
C ASP A 512 -33.42 -33.74 -23.42
N ILE A 513 -33.24 -32.74 -22.56
CA ILE A 513 -32.07 -32.62 -21.68
C ILE A 513 -32.43 -33.00 -20.24
N ASP A 514 -31.68 -33.96 -19.69
CA ASP A 514 -31.81 -34.41 -18.30
C ASP A 514 -31.73 -33.25 -17.29
N LYS A 515 -32.54 -33.36 -16.24
CA LYS A 515 -32.61 -32.38 -15.15
C LYS A 515 -31.22 -32.14 -14.54
N GLY A 516 -30.83 -30.86 -14.44
CA GLY A 516 -29.58 -30.41 -13.83
C GLY A 516 -28.41 -30.23 -14.80
N LEU A 517 -28.58 -30.55 -16.08
CA LEU A 517 -27.61 -30.27 -17.14
C LEU A 517 -27.85 -28.92 -17.81
N VAL A 518 -26.78 -28.28 -18.30
CA VAL A 518 -26.84 -27.02 -19.04
C VAL A 518 -27.38 -27.27 -20.46
N ILE A 519 -28.51 -26.65 -20.78
CA ILE A 519 -29.18 -26.62 -22.09
C ILE A 519 -28.39 -25.74 -23.06
N SER A 520 -28.09 -24.51 -22.63
CA SER A 520 -27.44 -23.49 -23.45
C SER A 520 -26.76 -22.44 -22.59
N GLN A 521 -25.94 -21.60 -23.21
CA GLN A 521 -25.23 -20.51 -22.54
C GLN A 521 -25.27 -19.23 -23.38
N SER A 522 -25.12 -18.08 -22.71
CA SER A 522 -24.94 -16.78 -23.35
C SER A 522 -23.99 -15.91 -22.51
N PRO A 523 -22.91 -15.34 -23.08
CA PRO A 523 -22.48 -15.43 -24.49
C PRO A 523 -22.08 -16.85 -24.94
N ALA A 524 -22.03 -17.06 -26.25
CA ALA A 524 -21.73 -18.37 -26.85
C ALA A 524 -20.26 -18.76 -26.63
N ALA A 525 -19.98 -20.07 -26.72
CA ALA A 525 -18.61 -20.54 -26.67
C ALA A 525 -17.78 -19.95 -27.84
N GLY A 526 -16.55 -19.51 -27.56
CA GLY A 526 -15.68 -18.84 -28.51
C GLY A 526 -15.84 -17.32 -28.55
N SER A 527 -16.87 -16.74 -27.93
CA SER A 527 -16.99 -15.28 -27.82
C SER A 527 -15.86 -14.69 -26.97
N GLU A 528 -15.33 -13.54 -27.36
CA GLU A 528 -14.44 -12.75 -26.50
C GLU A 528 -15.25 -11.79 -25.65
N VAL A 529 -15.01 -11.84 -24.35
CA VAL A 529 -15.71 -11.02 -23.37
C VAL A 529 -14.70 -10.47 -22.38
N GLU A 530 -15.04 -9.40 -21.68
CA GLU A 530 -14.19 -8.87 -20.61
C GLU A 530 -14.00 -9.89 -19.49
N LYS A 531 -12.83 -9.86 -18.87
CA LYS A 531 -12.57 -10.60 -17.64
C LYS A 531 -13.64 -10.28 -16.59
N ASN A 532 -14.12 -11.31 -15.88
CA ASN A 532 -15.17 -11.26 -14.86
C ASN A 532 -16.59 -10.96 -15.39
N SER A 533 -16.79 -10.93 -16.70
CA SER A 533 -18.13 -10.85 -17.30
C SER A 533 -18.97 -12.08 -16.95
N THR A 534 -20.29 -11.92 -17.03
CA THR A 534 -21.25 -12.96 -16.67
C THR A 534 -21.67 -13.76 -17.88
N VAL A 535 -21.51 -15.08 -17.80
CA VAL A 535 -22.09 -16.05 -18.72
C VAL A 535 -23.32 -16.63 -18.06
N THR A 536 -24.49 -16.38 -18.66
CA THR A 536 -25.76 -16.99 -18.24
C THR A 536 -25.83 -18.40 -18.79
N ILE A 537 -26.00 -19.39 -17.92
CA ILE A 537 -26.24 -20.79 -18.26
C ILE A 537 -27.71 -21.13 -18.01
N TYR A 538 -28.36 -21.73 -18.99
CA TYR A 538 -29.72 -22.24 -18.89
C TYR A 538 -29.67 -23.71 -18.49
N VAL A 539 -30.25 -24.07 -17.35
CA VAL A 539 -30.19 -25.43 -16.78
C VAL A 539 -31.55 -26.10 -16.87
N SER A 540 -31.58 -27.37 -17.30
CA SER A 540 -32.81 -28.14 -17.44
C SER A 540 -33.45 -28.47 -16.08
N LYS A 541 -34.76 -28.27 -15.99
CA LYS A 541 -35.64 -28.74 -14.91
C LYS A 541 -36.20 -30.14 -15.17
N GLY A 542 -35.85 -30.74 -16.32
CA GLY A 542 -36.52 -31.90 -16.90
C GLY A 542 -37.74 -31.50 -17.74
N PRO A 543 -38.48 -32.49 -18.26
CA PRO A 543 -39.65 -32.25 -19.10
C PRO A 543 -40.74 -31.51 -18.36
N LYS A 544 -41.52 -30.70 -19.09
CA LYS A 544 -42.65 -29.99 -18.48
C LYS A 544 -43.80 -30.96 -18.25
N ILE A 545 -44.00 -31.37 -17.00
CA ILE A 545 -45.12 -32.24 -16.62
C ILE A 545 -46.45 -31.50 -16.83
N LYS A 546 -47.30 -32.00 -17.73
CA LYS A 546 -48.66 -31.50 -17.95
C LYS A 546 -49.58 -32.03 -16.85
N LYS A 547 -50.44 -31.15 -16.33
CA LYS A 547 -51.49 -31.51 -15.38
C LYS A 547 -52.81 -31.70 -16.11
N VAL A 548 -53.52 -32.77 -15.80
CA VAL A 548 -54.86 -33.07 -16.34
C VAL A 548 -55.86 -33.24 -15.20
N SER A 549 -57.14 -32.95 -15.46
CA SER A 549 -58.21 -33.08 -14.47
C SER A 549 -58.76 -34.50 -14.49
N VAL A 550 -58.91 -35.12 -13.32
CA VAL A 550 -59.52 -36.44 -13.20
C VAL A 550 -61.02 -36.33 -13.51
N PRO A 551 -61.56 -37.06 -14.51
CA PRO A 551 -62.98 -37.05 -14.83
C PRO A 551 -63.80 -37.73 -13.71
N ASP A 552 -65.08 -37.35 -13.59
CA ASP A 552 -66.02 -38.06 -12.73
C ASP A 552 -66.53 -39.30 -13.47
N VAL A 553 -66.22 -40.46 -12.92
CA VAL A 553 -66.58 -41.78 -13.45
C VAL A 553 -67.35 -42.63 -12.44
N VAL A 554 -67.81 -42.04 -11.33
CA VAL A 554 -68.66 -42.75 -10.36
C VAL A 554 -70.07 -42.93 -10.95
N GLY A 555 -70.65 -44.12 -10.80
CA GLY A 555 -72.01 -44.43 -11.25
C GLY A 555 -72.15 -44.83 -12.72
N ILE A 556 -71.05 -44.84 -13.49
CA ILE A 556 -71.03 -45.31 -14.89
C ILE A 556 -70.39 -46.70 -15.02
N SER A 557 -70.50 -47.31 -16.22
CA SER A 557 -69.93 -48.62 -16.50
C SER A 557 -68.40 -48.60 -16.54
N LEU A 558 -67.73 -49.72 -16.25
CA LEU A 558 -66.27 -49.83 -16.39
C LEU A 558 -65.78 -49.46 -17.81
N ALA A 559 -66.57 -49.77 -18.85
CA ALA A 559 -66.24 -49.44 -20.23
C ALA A 559 -66.25 -47.91 -20.46
N ASP A 560 -67.29 -47.22 -19.97
CA ASP A 560 -67.39 -45.76 -20.09
C ASP A 560 -66.36 -45.05 -19.22
N ALA A 561 -66.09 -45.57 -18.02
CA ALA A 561 -65.04 -45.07 -17.14
C ALA A 561 -63.65 -45.20 -17.77
N THR A 562 -63.37 -46.32 -18.43
CA THR A 562 -62.11 -46.55 -19.18
C THR A 562 -61.95 -45.52 -20.29
N ASN A 563 -63.00 -45.31 -21.09
CA ASN A 563 -62.98 -44.33 -22.18
C ASN A 563 -62.79 -42.90 -21.67
N ALA A 564 -63.49 -42.51 -20.60
CA ALA A 564 -63.39 -41.17 -20.01
C ALA A 564 -61.99 -40.90 -19.42
N ILE A 565 -61.43 -41.84 -18.66
CA ILE A 565 -60.10 -41.73 -18.05
C ILE A 565 -59.01 -41.70 -19.11
N GLN A 566 -59.06 -42.59 -20.11
CA GLN A 566 -58.08 -42.62 -21.20
C GLN A 566 -58.16 -41.37 -22.09
N SER A 567 -59.37 -40.87 -22.37
CA SER A 567 -59.57 -39.62 -23.13
C SER A 567 -59.01 -38.39 -22.39
N ALA A 568 -58.96 -38.44 -21.06
CA ALA A 568 -58.32 -37.42 -20.23
C ALA A 568 -56.77 -37.56 -20.16
N GLY A 569 -56.17 -38.52 -20.87
CA GLY A 569 -54.73 -38.77 -20.85
C GLY A 569 -54.24 -39.49 -19.59
N LEU A 570 -55.12 -40.24 -18.92
CA LEU A 570 -54.84 -40.95 -17.68
C LEU A 570 -54.88 -42.47 -17.89
N LYS A 571 -54.20 -43.19 -17.01
CA LYS A 571 -54.26 -44.66 -16.95
C LYS A 571 -55.35 -45.08 -16.00
N ILE A 572 -56.02 -46.19 -16.28
CA ILE A 572 -57.04 -46.76 -15.39
C ILE A 572 -56.51 -48.06 -14.77
N SER A 573 -56.79 -48.26 -13.48
CA SER A 573 -56.68 -49.54 -12.79
C SER A 573 -58.03 -49.85 -12.14
N SER A 574 -58.51 -51.08 -12.20
CA SER A 574 -59.79 -51.47 -11.58
C SER A 574 -59.60 -52.48 -10.47
N SER A 575 -60.50 -52.45 -9.47
CA SER A 575 -60.57 -53.42 -8.39
C SER A 575 -62.03 -53.81 -8.12
N GLY A 576 -62.30 -55.09 -7.82
CA GLY A 576 -63.66 -55.64 -7.68
C GLY A 576 -64.13 -56.43 -8.90
N SER A 577 -65.39 -56.91 -8.88
CA SER A 577 -65.94 -57.82 -9.92
C SER A 577 -67.28 -57.38 -10.53
N GLY A 578 -67.83 -56.24 -10.12
CA GLY A 578 -69.10 -55.70 -10.64
C GLY A 578 -68.95 -54.89 -11.92
N ALA A 579 -70.09 -54.46 -12.48
CA ALA A 579 -70.15 -53.75 -13.76
C ALA A 579 -70.05 -52.21 -13.65
N THR A 580 -70.32 -51.67 -12.46
CA THR A 580 -70.47 -50.22 -12.21
C THR A 580 -69.41 -49.73 -11.23
N VAL A 581 -68.87 -48.54 -11.49
CA VAL A 581 -67.90 -47.86 -10.61
C VAL A 581 -68.62 -47.27 -9.40
N THR A 582 -68.24 -47.69 -8.19
CA THR A 582 -68.78 -47.17 -6.92
C THR A 582 -67.87 -46.15 -6.28
N ASN A 583 -66.58 -46.16 -6.62
CA ASN A 583 -65.60 -45.21 -6.11
C ASN A 583 -64.44 -44.99 -7.10
N GLN A 584 -63.79 -43.85 -7.03
CA GLN A 584 -62.57 -43.53 -7.78
C GLN A 584 -61.54 -42.85 -6.88
N ASP A 585 -60.26 -43.10 -7.17
CA ASP A 585 -59.13 -42.42 -6.53
C ASP A 585 -58.02 -42.17 -7.58
N PRO A 586 -57.56 -40.93 -7.81
CA PRO A 586 -57.96 -39.68 -7.14
C PRO A 586 -59.40 -39.22 -7.41
N ALA A 587 -59.93 -38.38 -6.52
CA ALA A 587 -61.30 -37.88 -6.61
C ALA A 587 -61.56 -37.04 -7.88
N ALA A 588 -62.82 -37.01 -8.33
CA ALA A 588 -63.24 -36.22 -9.49
C ALA A 588 -62.83 -34.74 -9.35
N GLY A 589 -62.32 -34.15 -10.43
CA GLY A 589 -61.81 -32.77 -10.45
C GLY A 589 -60.40 -32.59 -9.87
N SER A 590 -59.75 -33.65 -9.37
CA SER A 590 -58.37 -33.58 -8.90
C SER A 590 -57.41 -33.26 -10.05
N SER A 591 -56.37 -32.46 -9.79
CA SER A 591 -55.33 -32.14 -10.77
C SER A 591 -54.12 -33.06 -10.59
N VAL A 592 -53.92 -33.98 -11.55
CA VAL A 592 -52.88 -35.01 -11.50
C VAL A 592 -51.93 -34.89 -12.68
N ASP A 593 -50.77 -35.55 -12.63
CA ASP A 593 -49.84 -35.58 -13.76
C ASP A 593 -50.45 -36.40 -14.90
N GLU A 594 -50.28 -35.95 -16.14
CA GLU A 594 -50.61 -36.73 -17.35
C GLU A 594 -49.97 -38.12 -17.27
N ASN A 595 -50.71 -39.17 -17.65
CA ASN A 595 -50.37 -40.59 -17.47
C ASN A 595 -50.41 -41.13 -16.03
N SER A 596 -50.88 -40.36 -15.05
CA SER A 596 -51.18 -40.87 -13.70
C SER A 596 -52.28 -41.94 -13.75
N THR A 597 -52.30 -42.83 -12.76
CA THR A 597 -53.29 -43.90 -12.68
C THR A 597 -54.46 -43.47 -11.81
N VAL A 598 -55.68 -43.59 -12.35
CA VAL A 598 -56.94 -43.49 -11.62
C VAL A 598 -57.40 -44.91 -11.29
N THR A 599 -57.53 -45.21 -10.01
CA THR A 599 -58.03 -46.49 -9.52
C THR A 599 -59.54 -46.40 -9.34
N VAL A 600 -60.28 -47.24 -10.04
CA VAL A 600 -61.74 -47.37 -9.87
C VAL A 600 -62.07 -48.61 -9.05
N THR A 601 -63.04 -48.48 -8.14
CA THR A 601 -63.60 -49.60 -7.38
C THR A 601 -64.95 -49.97 -7.98
N LEU A 602 -65.14 -51.25 -8.26
CA LEU A 602 -66.37 -51.81 -8.81
C LEU A 602 -67.21 -52.44 -7.71
N GLU A 603 -68.53 -52.41 -7.86
CA GLU A 603 -69.47 -53.04 -6.93
C GLU A 603 -69.14 -54.54 -6.73
N GLY A 604 -69.16 -55.04 -5.48
CA GLY A 604 -69.04 -56.47 -5.20
C GLY A 604 -70.38 -57.16 -5.40
N MET A 605 -70.40 -58.37 -5.95
CA MET A 605 -71.62 -59.19 -6.00
C MET A 605 -72.13 -59.55 -4.61
#